data_AF-A0A5N5DYN3-F1
#
_entry.id   AF-A0A5N5DYN3-F1
#
_cell.length_a   1.000
_cell.length_b   1.000
_cell.length_c   1.000
_cell.angle_alpha   90.00
_cell.angle_beta   90.00
_cell.angle_gamma   90.00
#
_symmetry.space_group_name_H-M   'P 1'
#
loop_
_entity.id
_entity.type
_entity.pdbx_description
1 polymer ?
#
loop_
_entity_poly.entity_id
_entity_poly.type
_entity_poly.pdbx_seq_one_letter_code
_entity_poly.pdbx_strand_id
1 'polypeptide(L)'
;FVAPLLLFQIVVYSPIALTILDLTALRGEAEKLSLIDTVTAPFKNPIVLAGAAGLIVALIGWVPPRPLMQPFELIGATSVPGALLAFGLSLYGVRVLEKGSSPRRDVALASTLKIVVQPVLAYLMAHFLLGIDGHQLFAIVVVSTLPTAQNVFIYASRYRRGMVLARDSAFVTTLASIPAIALVTALLA
;
A
#
# COMPACT_ATOMS: atom_id res chain seq x y z
N PHE A 1 0.96 12.20 14.11
CA PHE A 1 0.06 12.25 12.93
C PHE A 1 -0.03 10.93 12.16
N VAL A 2 1.04 10.13 12.02
CA VAL A 2 1.04 8.92 11.16
C VAL A 2 0.54 7.64 11.86
N ALA A 3 0.64 7.52 13.19
CA ALA A 3 0.26 6.31 13.91
C ALA A 3 -1.21 5.86 13.70
N PRO A 4 -2.23 6.75 13.74
CA PRO A 4 -3.62 6.35 13.45
C PRO A 4 -3.82 5.87 12.01
N LEU A 5 -3.11 6.48 11.06
CA LEU A 5 -3.15 6.09 9.64
C LEU A 5 -2.57 4.68 9.46
N LEU A 6 -1.45 4.38 10.11
CA LEU A 6 -0.84 3.04 10.09
C LEU A 6 -1.75 1.99 10.72
N LEU A 7 -2.41 2.30 11.84
CA LEU A 7 -3.37 1.41 12.47
C LEU A 7 -4.56 1.13 11.54
N PHE A 8 -5.17 2.16 10.95
CA PHE A 8 -6.23 1.97 9.96
C PHE A 8 -5.76 1.12 8.78
N GLN A 9 -4.55 1.38 8.28
CA GLN A 9 -3.97 0.65 7.16
C GLN A 9 -3.76 -0.83 7.48
N ILE A 10 -3.29 -1.16 8.69
CA ILE A 10 -3.00 -2.54 9.12
C ILE A 10 -4.29 -3.28 9.49
N VAL A 11 -5.21 -2.63 10.20
CA VAL A 11 -6.41 -3.26 10.78
C VAL A 11 -7.56 -3.35 9.78
N VAL A 12 -7.71 -2.36 8.91
CA VAL A 12 -8.89 -2.26 8.01
C VAL A 12 -8.48 -2.44 6.56
N TYR A 13 -7.57 -1.61 6.06
CA TYR A 13 -7.29 -1.56 4.63
C TYR A 13 -6.56 -2.80 4.12
N SER A 14 -5.51 -3.25 4.82
CA SER A 14 -4.70 -4.40 4.39
C SER A 14 -5.50 -5.71 4.37
N PRO A 15 -6.32 -6.07 5.38
CA PRO A 15 -7.14 -7.27 5.33
C PRO A 15 -8.14 -7.24 4.18
N ILE A 16 -8.80 -6.12 3.92
CA ILE A 16 -9.76 -5.97 2.81
C ILE A 16 -9.03 -6.12 1.46
N ALA A 17 -7.93 -5.40 1.26
CA ALA A 17 -7.15 -5.46 0.03
C ALA A 17 -6.61 -6.87 -0.23
N LEU A 18 -6.07 -7.53 0.80
CA LEU A 18 -5.56 -8.90 0.70
C LEU A 18 -6.69 -9.90 0.46
N THR A 19 -7.85 -9.73 1.08
CA THR A 19 -9.04 -10.59 0.83
C THR A 19 -9.51 -10.46 -0.62
N ILE A 20 -9.56 -9.24 -1.17
CA ILE A 20 -9.92 -9.02 -2.58
C ILE A 20 -8.87 -9.64 -3.52
N LEU A 21 -7.59 -9.51 -3.18
CA LEU A 21 -6.50 -10.14 -3.94
C LEU A 21 -6.54 -11.67 -3.85
N ASP A 22 -6.83 -12.24 -2.67
CA ASP A 22 -7.06 -13.68 -2.47
C ASP A 22 -8.19 -14.16 -3.39
N LEU A 23 -9.33 -13.45 -3.38
CA LEU A 23 -10.50 -13.78 -4.19
C LEU A 23 -10.25 -13.70 -5.70
N THR A 24 -9.37 -12.81 -6.14
CA THR A 24 -9.07 -12.62 -7.57
C THR A 24 -7.88 -13.46 -8.04
N ALA A 25 -6.95 -13.83 -7.15
CA ALA A 25 -5.85 -14.75 -7.43
C ALA A 25 -6.35 -16.21 -7.54
N LEU A 26 -7.29 -16.62 -6.69
CA LEU A 26 -7.90 -17.96 -6.69
C LEU A 26 -8.87 -18.18 -7.86
N ARG A 27 -9.29 -17.12 -8.58
CA ARG A 27 -10.12 -17.24 -9.79
C ARG A 27 -9.46 -17.97 -10.96
N GLY A 28 -8.15 -18.24 -10.92
CA GLY A 28 -7.47 -19.09 -11.91
C GLY A 28 -7.78 -20.58 -11.78
N GLU A 29 -8.30 -21.01 -10.62
CA GLU A 29 -8.71 -22.40 -10.33
C GLU A 29 -10.22 -22.48 -10.07
N ALA A 30 -11.00 -21.48 -10.50
CA ALA A 30 -12.43 -21.39 -10.22
C ALA A 30 -13.26 -22.24 -11.17
N GLU A 31 -13.24 -23.55 -10.94
CA GLU A 31 -14.47 -24.33 -11.01
C GLU A 31 -14.83 -24.75 -9.58
N LYS A 32 -15.67 -23.93 -8.93
CA LYS A 32 -16.33 -24.15 -7.62
C LYS A 32 -15.50 -23.83 -6.37
N LEU A 33 -15.65 -22.62 -5.81
CA LEU A 33 -15.36 -22.37 -4.40
C LEU A 33 -16.58 -21.81 -3.69
N SER A 34 -16.89 -22.44 -2.55
CA SER A 34 -18.03 -22.16 -1.68
C SER A 34 -17.79 -20.85 -0.91
N LEU A 35 -18.85 -20.15 -0.50
CA LEU A 35 -18.78 -18.94 0.34
C LEU A 35 -17.94 -19.14 1.62
N ILE A 36 -17.80 -20.39 2.09
CA ILE A 36 -16.98 -20.79 3.23
C ILE A 36 -15.47 -20.66 2.93
N ASP A 37 -15.02 -20.99 1.72
CA ASP A 37 -13.61 -20.85 1.32
C ASP A 37 -13.21 -19.39 1.17
N THR A 38 -14.16 -18.52 0.79
CA THR A 38 -13.97 -17.06 0.70
C THR A 38 -13.76 -16.43 2.08
N VAL A 39 -14.51 -16.89 3.10
CA VAL A 39 -14.38 -16.39 4.47
C VAL A 39 -13.15 -16.96 5.18
N THR A 40 -12.71 -18.17 4.82
CA THR A 40 -11.53 -18.81 5.46
C THR A 40 -10.21 -18.52 4.76
N ALA A 41 -10.21 -18.03 3.52
CA ALA A 41 -8.99 -17.66 2.80
C ALA A 41 -8.12 -16.60 3.53
N PRO A 42 -8.68 -15.51 4.10
CA PRO A 42 -7.89 -14.53 4.85
C PRO A 42 -7.25 -15.13 6.11
N PHE A 43 -7.90 -16.10 6.75
CA PHE A 43 -7.35 -16.80 7.92
C PHE A 43 -6.23 -17.79 7.56
N LYS A 44 -6.05 -18.13 6.28
CA LYS A 44 -4.90 -18.89 5.80
C LYS A 44 -3.75 -18.00 5.31
N ASN A 45 -3.98 -16.69 5.22
CA ASN A 45 -3.01 -15.74 4.72
C ASN A 45 -1.97 -15.38 5.79
N PRO A 46 -0.69 -15.74 5.61
CA PRO A 46 0.33 -15.50 6.62
C PRO A 46 0.57 -14.00 6.90
N ILE A 47 0.27 -13.11 5.94
CA ILE A 47 0.40 -11.66 6.15
C ILE A 47 -0.67 -11.18 7.14
N VAL A 48 -1.91 -11.61 6.93
CA VAL A 48 -3.05 -11.23 7.78
C VAL A 48 -2.86 -11.81 9.19
N LEU A 49 -2.46 -13.08 9.28
CA LEU A 49 -2.17 -13.75 10.56
C LEU A 49 -1.04 -13.05 11.31
N ALA A 50 0.07 -12.70 10.65
CA ALA A 50 1.19 -12.00 11.27
C ALA A 50 0.79 -10.59 11.75
N GLY A 51 0.03 -9.84 10.94
CA GLY A 51 -0.50 -8.52 11.31
C GLY A 51 -1.46 -8.58 12.50
N ALA A 52 -2.38 -9.56 12.49
CA ALA A 52 -3.31 -9.78 13.59
C ALA A 52 -2.60 -10.18 14.88
N ALA A 53 -1.61 -11.08 14.81
CA ALA A 53 -0.80 -11.47 15.95
C ALA A 53 -0.03 -10.26 16.53
N GLY A 54 0.57 -9.42 15.67
CA GLY A 54 1.24 -8.19 16.10
C GLY A 54 0.29 -7.21 16.78
N LEU A 55 -0.92 -7.04 16.24
CA LEU A 55 -1.95 -6.19 16.85
C LEU A 55 -2.38 -6.70 18.22
N ILE A 56 -2.64 -8.01 18.34
CA ILE A 56 -3.03 -8.64 19.60
C ILE A 56 -1.96 -8.44 20.67
N VAL A 57 -0.69 -8.67 20.33
CA VAL A 57 0.45 -8.44 21.25
C VAL A 57 0.52 -6.98 21.69
N ALA A 58 0.34 -6.04 20.76
CA ALA A 58 0.33 -4.61 21.06
C ALA A 58 -0.84 -4.21 21.98
N LEU A 59 -2.04 -4.79 21.77
CA LEU A 59 -3.22 -4.52 22.61
C LEU A 59 -3.09 -5.12 24.02
N ILE A 60 -2.46 -6.28 24.15
CA ILE A 60 -2.17 -6.90 25.45
C ILE A 60 -1.12 -6.07 26.22
N GLY A 61 -0.40 -5.17 25.56
CA GLY A 61 0.67 -4.37 26.18
C GLY A 61 1.90 -5.20 26.51
N TRP A 62 1.98 -6.43 25.98
CA TRP A 62 3.12 -7.30 26.18
C TRP A 62 4.23 -6.93 25.21
N VAL A 63 5.39 -6.54 25.74
CA VAL A 63 6.58 -6.26 24.95
C VAL A 63 7.44 -7.52 24.92
N PRO A 64 7.59 -8.19 23.76
CA PRO A 64 8.42 -9.37 23.69
C PRO A 64 9.88 -9.03 24.05
N PRO A 65 10.58 -9.90 24.81
CA PRO A 65 11.97 -9.65 25.19
C PRO A 65 12.88 -9.55 23.96
N ARG A 66 13.91 -8.69 24.04
CA ARG A 66 14.82 -8.34 22.93
C ARG A 66 15.35 -9.54 22.12
N PRO A 67 15.74 -10.68 22.71
CA PRO A 67 16.23 -11.84 21.94
C PRO A 67 15.20 -12.41 20.94
N LEU A 68 13.90 -12.30 21.26
CA LEU A 68 12.85 -12.74 20.35
C LEU A 68 12.60 -11.72 19.24
N MET A 69 12.72 -10.42 19.53
CA MET A 69 12.49 -9.35 18.56
C MET A 69 13.63 -9.20 17.55
N GLN A 70 14.87 -9.47 17.96
CA GLN A 70 16.06 -9.21 17.15
C GLN A 70 16.02 -9.87 15.75
N PRO A 71 15.60 -11.14 15.57
CA PRO A 71 15.43 -11.72 14.23
C PRO A 71 14.34 -11.03 13.40
N PHE A 72 13.20 -10.69 14.00
CA PHE A 72 12.12 -10.00 13.30
C PHE A 72 12.54 -8.58 12.89
N GLU A 73 13.29 -7.88 13.73
CA GLU A 73 13.84 -6.56 13.42
C GLU A 73 14.84 -6.63 12.26
N LEU A 74 15.73 -7.61 12.25
CA LEU A 74 16.69 -7.82 11.15
C LEU A 74 15.99 -8.15 9.83
N ILE A 75 15.00 -9.05 9.84
CA ILE A 75 14.21 -9.39 8.65
C ILE A 75 13.38 -8.19 8.19
N GLY A 76 12.74 -7.47 9.12
CA GLY A 76 11.94 -6.29 8.82
C GLY A 76 12.78 -5.17 8.20
N ALA A 77 13.96 -4.89 8.77
CA ALA A 77 14.88 -3.87 8.27
C ALA A 77 15.44 -4.19 6.87
N THR A 78 15.66 -5.47 6.56
CA THR A 78 16.16 -5.91 5.24
C THR A 78 15.06 -6.06 4.19
N SER A 79 13.80 -6.22 4.61
CA SER A 79 12.66 -6.40 3.70
C SER A 79 12.45 -5.20 2.78
N VAL A 80 12.57 -3.97 3.30
CA VAL A 80 12.40 -2.74 2.52
C VAL A 80 13.49 -2.60 1.44
N PRO A 81 14.80 -2.64 1.76
CA PRO A 81 15.86 -2.66 0.75
C PRO A 81 15.73 -3.83 -0.24
N GLY A 82 15.41 -5.04 0.24
CA GLY A 82 15.26 -6.23 -0.60
C GLY A 82 14.12 -6.08 -1.62
N ALA A 83 12.97 -5.55 -1.20
CA ALA A 83 11.87 -5.30 -2.11
C ALA A 83 12.16 -4.14 -3.08
N LEU A 84 12.93 -3.12 -2.69
CA LEU A 84 13.39 -2.06 -3.62
C LEU A 84 14.38 -2.60 -4.65
N LEU A 85 15.30 -3.49 -4.25
CA LEU A 85 16.21 -4.18 -5.17
C LEU A 85 15.45 -5.07 -6.15
N ALA A 86 14.52 -5.88 -5.66
CA ALA A 86 13.65 -6.72 -6.51
C ALA A 86 12.82 -5.86 -7.46
N PHE A 87 12.29 -4.72 -7.00
CA PHE A 87 11.61 -3.75 -7.83
C PHE A 87 12.53 -3.18 -8.91
N GLY A 88 13.75 -2.75 -8.57
CA GLY A 88 14.75 -2.26 -9.51
C GLY A 88 15.15 -3.30 -10.56
N LEU A 89 15.40 -4.54 -10.14
CA LEU A 89 15.66 -5.67 -11.03
C LEU A 89 14.46 -5.94 -11.96
N SER A 90 13.24 -5.80 -11.46
CA SER A 90 12.03 -5.96 -12.29
C SER A 90 11.87 -4.87 -13.36
N LEU A 91 12.59 -3.75 -13.25
CA LEU A 91 12.64 -2.70 -14.27
C LEU A 91 13.75 -2.97 -15.32
N TYR A 92 14.70 -3.86 -15.03
CA TYR A 92 15.77 -4.20 -15.95
C TYR A 92 15.23 -5.00 -17.15
N GLY A 93 15.49 -4.52 -18.37
CA GLY A 93 15.06 -5.18 -19.61
C GLY A 93 13.58 -5.03 -19.96
N VAL A 94 12.75 -4.42 -19.10
CA VAL A 94 11.32 -4.16 -19.37
C VAL A 94 11.10 -2.66 -19.55
N ARG A 95 10.47 -2.27 -20.67
CA ARG A 95 10.06 -0.87 -20.86
C ARG A 95 8.82 -0.60 -20.00
N VAL A 96 8.96 0.28 -19.01
CA VAL A 96 7.82 0.77 -18.22
C VAL A 96 6.79 1.36 -19.17
N LEU A 97 5.50 1.05 -18.96
CA LEU A 97 4.42 1.41 -19.90
C LEU A 97 4.59 0.82 -21.31
N GLU A 98 5.21 -0.33 -21.51
CA GLU A 98 5.32 -0.94 -22.84
C GLU A 98 3.94 -1.30 -23.44
N LYS A 99 3.79 -1.09 -24.76
CA LYS A 99 2.52 -1.26 -25.47
C LYS A 99 2.26 -2.77 -25.63
N GLY A 100 1.18 -3.27 -25.04
CA GLY A 100 0.78 -4.69 -25.14
C GLY A 100 1.13 -5.55 -23.92
N SER A 101 2.07 -5.13 -23.08
CA SER A 101 2.45 -5.84 -21.84
C SER A 101 2.00 -5.13 -20.56
N SER A 102 1.93 -3.79 -20.58
CA SER A 102 1.46 -3.00 -19.44
C SER A 102 0.01 -2.53 -19.62
N PRO A 103 -0.87 -2.68 -18.61
CA PRO A 103 -2.23 -2.14 -18.65
C PRO A 103 -2.20 -0.62 -18.43
N ARG A 104 -1.73 0.12 -19.44
CA ARG A 104 -1.46 1.57 -19.37
C ARG A 104 -2.63 2.40 -18.86
N ARG A 105 -3.86 2.00 -19.21
CA ARG A 105 -5.09 2.67 -18.75
C ARG A 105 -5.27 2.54 -17.24
N ASP A 106 -4.99 1.36 -16.70
CA ASP A 106 -5.14 1.08 -15.26
C ASP A 106 -3.99 1.72 -14.47
N VAL A 107 -2.77 1.73 -15.02
CA VAL A 107 -1.62 2.47 -14.44
C VAL A 107 -1.91 3.96 -14.38
N ALA A 108 -2.42 4.55 -15.47
CA ALA A 108 -2.77 5.96 -15.52
C ALA A 108 -3.90 6.28 -14.54
N LEU A 109 -4.97 5.49 -14.53
CA LEU A 109 -6.08 5.63 -13.59
C LEU A 109 -5.60 5.58 -12.14
N ALA A 110 -4.84 4.54 -11.76
CA ALA A 110 -4.34 4.38 -10.41
C ALA A 110 -3.43 5.54 -10.00
N SER A 111 -2.56 5.99 -10.91
CA SER A 111 -1.64 7.11 -10.64
C SER A 111 -2.38 8.43 -10.48
N THR A 112 -3.37 8.73 -11.33
CA THR A 112 -4.20 9.94 -11.23
C THR A 112 -5.04 9.92 -9.96
N LEU A 113 -5.67 8.79 -9.63
CA LEU A 113 -6.43 8.64 -8.39
C LEU A 113 -5.55 8.90 -7.17
N LYS A 114 -4.31 8.40 -7.19
CA LYS A 114 -3.38 8.52 -6.06
C LYS A 114 -2.78 9.91 -5.92
N ILE A 115 -2.32 10.51 -7.01
CA ILE A 115 -1.53 11.76 -6.99
C ILE A 115 -2.39 13.01 -7.09
N VAL A 116 -3.60 12.92 -7.66
CA VAL A 116 -4.48 14.07 -7.85
C VAL A 116 -5.75 13.94 -7.02
N VAL A 117 -6.49 12.85 -7.19
CA VAL A 117 -7.81 12.73 -6.56
C VAL A 117 -7.70 12.60 -5.03
N GLN A 118 -6.78 11.76 -4.53
CA GLN A 118 -6.58 11.58 -3.10
C GLN A 118 -6.23 12.89 -2.37
N PRO A 119 -5.23 13.70 -2.81
CA PRO A 119 -4.91 14.95 -2.13
C PRO A 119 -5.98 16.03 -2.26
N VAL A 120 -6.67 16.12 -3.40
CA VAL A 120 -7.80 17.04 -3.55
C VAL A 120 -8.93 16.68 -2.60
N LEU A 121 -9.29 15.40 -2.51
CA LEU A 121 -10.31 14.94 -1.55
C LEU A 121 -9.85 15.16 -0.11
N ALA A 122 -8.57 14.91 0.20
CA ALA A 122 -8.04 15.15 1.53
C ALA A 122 -8.15 16.63 1.93
N TYR A 123 -7.81 17.56 1.03
CA TYR A 123 -7.99 19.00 1.26
C TYR A 123 -9.46 19.36 1.44
N LEU A 124 -10.33 18.94 0.53
CA LEU A 124 -11.75 19.27 0.57
C LEU A 124 -12.42 18.75 1.85
N MET A 125 -12.14 17.52 2.24
CA MET A 125 -12.70 16.94 3.47
C MET A 125 -12.12 17.58 4.72
N ALA A 126 -10.80 17.77 4.79
CA ALA A 126 -10.17 18.36 5.98
C ALA A 126 -10.62 19.81 6.19
N HIS A 127 -10.65 20.62 5.13
CA HIS A 127 -11.04 22.03 5.23
C HIS A 127 -12.55 22.23 5.36
N PHE A 128 -13.37 21.66 4.45
CA PHE A 128 -14.80 21.95 4.43
C PHE A 128 -15.65 21.08 5.34
N LEU A 129 -15.27 19.81 5.57
CA LEU A 129 -16.08 18.89 6.37
C LEU A 129 -15.64 18.87 7.84
N LEU A 130 -14.34 19.04 8.09
CA LEU A 130 -13.75 18.93 9.42
C LEU A 130 -13.28 20.28 10.00
N GLY A 131 -13.28 21.36 9.20
CA GLY A 131 -12.84 22.69 9.66
C GLY A 131 -11.37 22.73 10.11
N ILE A 132 -10.53 21.86 9.55
CA ILE A 132 -9.11 21.77 9.90
C ILE A 132 -8.34 22.76 9.04
N ASP A 133 -7.64 23.69 9.71
CA ASP A 133 -6.87 24.75 9.08
C ASP A 133 -5.40 24.78 9.52
N GLY A 134 -4.60 25.58 8.81
CA GLY A 134 -3.20 25.85 9.14
C GLY A 134 -2.30 24.62 8.99
N HIS A 135 -1.36 24.44 9.93
CA HIS A 135 -0.31 23.43 9.83
C HIS A 135 -0.83 21.98 9.77
N GLN A 136 -1.98 21.71 10.40
CA GLN A 136 -2.58 20.37 10.37
C GLN A 136 -3.16 20.03 8.99
N LEU A 137 -3.79 20.99 8.32
CA LEU A 137 -4.29 20.83 6.95
C LEU A 137 -3.12 20.57 5.99
N PHE A 138 -2.06 21.37 6.11
CA PHE A 138 -0.82 21.17 5.35
C PHE A 138 -0.28 19.74 5.51
N ALA A 139 -0.14 19.26 6.76
CA ALA A 139 0.38 17.92 7.02
C ALA A 139 -0.51 16.81 6.41
N ILE A 140 -1.84 16.95 6.48
CA ILE A 140 -2.77 15.97 5.90
C ILE A 140 -2.62 15.90 4.38
N VAL A 141 -2.61 17.06 3.71
CA VAL A 141 -2.54 17.12 2.24
C VAL A 141 -1.17 16.66 1.74
N VAL A 142 -0.07 17.03 2.40
CA VAL A 142 1.27 16.56 2.04
C VAL A 142 1.42 15.04 2.24
N VAL A 143 0.89 14.48 3.33
CA VAL A 143 0.92 13.02 3.52
C VAL A 143 0.09 12.30 2.46
N SER A 144 -0.96 12.92 1.95
CA SER A 144 -1.80 12.31 0.92
C SER A 144 -1.16 12.26 -0.48
N THR A 145 -0.21 13.15 -0.78
CA THR A 145 0.57 13.15 -2.04
C THR A 145 1.72 12.14 -2.05
N LEU A 146 1.97 11.45 -0.92
CA LEU A 146 2.99 10.41 -0.86
C LEU A 146 2.74 9.32 -1.92
N PRO A 147 3.82 8.75 -2.48
CA PRO A 147 3.70 7.78 -3.56
C PRO A 147 3.06 6.47 -3.08
N THR A 148 2.76 5.60 -4.05
CA THR A 148 2.18 4.29 -3.74
C THR A 148 3.10 3.51 -2.80
N ALA A 149 2.51 2.96 -1.73
CA ALA A 149 3.26 2.23 -0.72
C ALA A 149 3.95 0.99 -1.30
N GLN A 150 5.19 0.74 -0.87
CA GLN A 150 5.99 -0.40 -1.32
C GLN A 150 5.32 -1.76 -1.09
N ASN A 151 4.48 -1.86 -0.06
CA ASN A 151 3.73 -3.07 0.27
C ASN A 151 2.82 -3.53 -0.88
N VAL A 152 2.35 -2.62 -1.73
CA VAL A 152 1.51 -2.98 -2.89
C VAL A 152 2.27 -3.89 -3.87
N PHE A 153 3.55 -3.60 -4.12
CA PHE A 153 4.39 -4.45 -4.96
C PHE A 153 4.70 -5.80 -4.30
N ILE A 154 4.95 -5.80 -2.99
CA ILE A 154 5.19 -7.04 -2.22
C ILE A 154 3.96 -7.94 -2.28
N TYR A 155 2.75 -7.39 -2.12
CA TYR A 155 1.50 -8.14 -2.26
C TYR A 155 1.34 -8.67 -3.67
N ALA A 156 1.48 -7.82 -4.70
CA ALA A 156 1.39 -8.23 -6.10
C ALA A 156 2.36 -9.38 -6.46
N SER A 157 3.59 -9.32 -5.93
CA SER A 157 4.61 -10.36 -6.10
C SER A 157 4.23 -11.66 -5.39
N ARG A 158 3.80 -11.58 -4.13
CA ARG A 158 3.34 -12.75 -3.36
C ARG A 158 2.18 -13.46 -4.02
N TYR A 159 1.23 -12.69 -4.56
CA TYR A 159 0.05 -13.21 -5.25
C TYR A 159 0.30 -13.58 -6.71
N ARG A 160 1.46 -13.24 -7.26
CA ARG A 160 1.79 -13.35 -8.69
C ARG A 160 0.70 -12.73 -9.59
N ARG A 161 0.12 -11.60 -9.16
CA ARG A 161 -0.98 -10.91 -9.85
C ARG A 161 -0.72 -9.42 -9.88
N GLY A 162 -0.97 -8.81 -11.04
CA GLY A 162 -0.85 -7.36 -11.21
C GLY A 162 0.56 -6.82 -10.95
N MET A 163 1.61 -7.64 -11.01
CA MET A 163 3.00 -7.21 -10.72
C MET A 163 3.43 -6.04 -11.62
N VAL A 164 3.11 -6.09 -12.92
CA VAL A 164 3.41 -5.02 -13.88
C VAL A 164 2.63 -3.75 -13.56
N LEU A 165 1.34 -3.88 -13.19
CA LEU A 165 0.50 -2.74 -12.77
C LEU A 165 1.07 -2.08 -11.52
N ALA A 166 1.31 -2.87 -10.47
CA ALA A 166 1.84 -2.39 -9.19
C ALA A 166 3.23 -1.76 -9.35
N ARG A 167 4.07 -2.36 -10.20
CA ARG A 167 5.40 -1.83 -10.51
C ARG A 167 5.32 -0.49 -11.22
N ASP A 168 4.60 -0.45 -12.34
CA ASP A 168 4.51 0.74 -13.18
C ASP A 168 3.78 1.89 -12.46
N SER A 169 2.72 1.60 -11.69
CA SER A 169 2.03 2.62 -10.88
C SER A 169 2.91 3.14 -9.75
N ALA A 170 3.67 2.28 -9.06
CA ALA A 170 4.58 2.73 -8.02
C ALA A 170 5.68 3.62 -8.60
N PHE A 171 6.25 3.27 -9.76
CA PHE A 171 7.23 4.09 -10.44
C PHE A 171 6.66 5.46 -10.84
N VAL A 172 5.51 5.47 -11.53
CA VAL A 172 4.86 6.71 -11.99
C VAL A 172 4.47 7.61 -10.81
N THR A 173 3.88 7.05 -9.75
CA THR A 173 3.49 7.81 -8.56
C THR A 173 4.70 8.33 -7.78
N THR A 174 5.83 7.61 -7.77
CA THR A 174 7.08 8.08 -7.17
C THR A 174 7.60 9.33 -7.88
N LEU A 175 7.70 9.28 -9.21
CA LEU A 175 8.14 10.45 -9.99
C LEU A 175 7.15 11.60 -9.89
N ALA A 176 5.84 11.32 -9.94
CA ALA A 176 4.79 12.33 -9.87
C ALA A 176 4.60 12.94 -8.47
N SER A 177 4.99 12.23 -7.40
CA SER A 177 4.90 12.76 -6.04
C SER A 177 5.84 13.95 -5.82
N ILE A 178 6.99 14.01 -6.49
CA ILE A 178 7.96 15.11 -6.34
C ILE A 178 7.33 16.46 -6.72
N PRO A 179 6.79 16.66 -7.95
CA PRO A 179 6.11 17.90 -8.30
C PRO A 179 4.80 18.09 -7.52
N ALA A 180 4.09 17.03 -7.15
CA ALA A 180 2.85 17.15 -6.39
C ALA A 180 3.09 17.69 -4.96
N ILE A 181 4.11 17.20 -4.26
CA ILE A 181 4.52 17.69 -2.95
C ILE A 181 4.97 19.15 -3.06
N ALA A 182 5.77 19.49 -4.07
CA ALA A 182 6.21 20.87 -4.31
C ALA A 182 5.02 21.81 -4.54
N LEU A 183 4.05 21.41 -5.36
CA LEU A 183 2.84 22.20 -5.63
C LEU A 183 1.98 22.38 -4.38
N VAL A 184 1.70 21.31 -3.64
CA VAL A 184 0.95 21.40 -2.37
C VAL A 184 1.66 22.30 -1.37
N THR A 185 2.99 22.21 -1.31
CA THR A 185 3.78 23.06 -0.43
C THR A 185 3.70 24.51 -0.86
N ALA A 186 3.83 24.82 -2.14
CA ALA A 186 3.72 26.20 -2.63
C ALA A 186 2.33 26.82 -2.44
N LEU A 187 1.26 26.01 -2.42
CA LEU A 187 -0.12 26.47 -2.28
C LEU A 187 -0.59 26.61 -0.82
N LEU A 188 0.00 25.85 0.11
CA LEU A 188 -0.47 25.75 1.50
C LEU A 188 0.58 26.12 2.58
N ALA A 189 1.83 26.44 2.19
CA ALA A 189 2.85 26.99 3.08
C ALA A 189 2.70 28.50 3.24
#